data_AF-A0A958SAF1-F1
#
_entry.id   AF-A0A958SAF1-F1
#
_cell.length_a   1.000
_cell.length_b   1.000
_cell.length_c   1.000
_cell.angle_alpha   90.00
_cell.angle_beta   90.00
_cell.angle_gamma   90.00
#
_symmetry.space_group_name_H-M   'P 1'
#
loop_
_entity.id
_entity.type
_entity.pdbx_description
1 polymer ?
#
loop_
_entity_poly.entity_id
_entity_poly.type
_entity_poly.pdbx_seq_one_letter_code
_entity_poly.pdbx_strand_id
1 'polypeptide(L)'
;MRILRSVADLNSFLEQNESPIGCLADTGFLYALAYKDDRLFEIANDVHDVLVERQVPIYANVISRMELIDLIFRKQVTIGCVSLFNEAIGHSVHAKIFRILKNIRDKNTSAQRTHESYKIDEGRLKKVRKNIENQYGIRDWLDFCDKYVGSMLSNEWQSLEKDLGLNFVEIMEGQSSELFNSPLFWMDMVQVMGQKGLRGPDAMVVNLFDKSKFEFLITSDSDFEQCFTDPLQETSRKAIFQL
;
A
#
# COMPACT_ATOMS: atom_id res chain seq x y z
N MET A 1 -21.22 2.38 -11.88
CA MET A 1 -20.46 2.48 -10.60
C MET A 1 -20.23 3.94 -10.27
N ARG A 2 -20.31 4.35 -8.99
CA ARG A 2 -20.12 5.76 -8.59
C ARG A 2 -18.65 6.05 -8.26
N ILE A 3 -18.20 7.26 -8.55
CA ILE A 3 -16.88 7.76 -8.15
C ILE A 3 -17.08 8.84 -7.10
N LEU A 4 -16.45 8.68 -5.94
CA LEU A 4 -16.48 9.57 -4.79
C LEU A 4 -15.12 10.29 -4.74
N ARG A 5 -15.14 11.62 -4.70
CA ARG A 5 -13.91 12.45 -4.76
C ARG A 5 -13.69 13.26 -3.49
N SER A 6 -14.63 13.20 -2.55
CA SER A 6 -14.60 13.96 -1.32
C SER A 6 -15.24 13.21 -0.18
N VAL A 7 -14.85 13.56 1.04
CA VAL A 7 -15.45 13.04 2.29
C VAL A 7 -16.96 13.32 2.35
N ALA A 8 -17.43 14.40 1.71
CA ALA A 8 -18.85 14.70 1.59
C ALA A 8 -19.58 13.70 0.67
N ASP A 9 -18.95 13.32 -0.46
CA ASP A 9 -19.48 12.29 -1.35
C ASP A 9 -19.54 10.93 -0.63
N LEU A 10 -18.50 10.61 0.15
CA LEU A 10 -18.46 9.39 0.96
C LEU A 10 -19.60 9.35 1.97
N ASN A 11 -19.78 10.40 2.76
CA ASN A 11 -20.88 10.47 3.71
C ASN A 11 -22.24 10.32 3.03
N SER A 12 -22.45 11.02 1.93
CA SER A 12 -23.70 10.95 1.15
C SER A 12 -23.94 9.53 0.62
N PHE A 13 -22.89 8.83 0.19
CA PHE A 13 -22.97 7.45 -0.27
C PHE A 13 -23.31 6.49 0.88
N LEU A 14 -22.65 6.63 2.03
CA LEU A 14 -22.88 5.77 3.20
C LEU A 14 -24.27 6.00 3.82
N GLU A 15 -24.81 7.21 3.76
CA GLU A 15 -26.19 7.50 4.22
C GLU A 15 -27.26 6.84 3.34
N GLN A 16 -26.98 6.65 2.05
CA GLN A 16 -27.91 6.03 1.10
C GLN A 16 -27.87 4.49 1.13
N ASN A 17 -26.79 3.90 1.66
CA ASN A 17 -26.61 2.45 1.74
C ASN A 17 -26.62 2.05 3.22
N GLU A 18 -27.78 1.63 3.72
CA GLU A 18 -27.92 1.19 5.11
C GLU A 18 -27.05 -0.06 5.35
N SER A 19 -26.00 0.10 6.17
CA SER A 19 -25.11 -0.96 6.67
C SER A 19 -24.27 -1.70 5.61
N PRO A 20 -23.24 -1.06 5.03
CA PRO A 20 -22.30 -1.76 4.18
C PRO A 20 -21.58 -2.86 4.98
N ILE A 21 -21.42 -4.04 4.37
CA ILE A 21 -20.66 -5.18 4.95
C ILE A 21 -19.22 -4.79 5.28
N GLY A 22 -18.71 -3.77 4.60
CA GLY A 22 -17.38 -3.19 4.76
C GLY A 22 -16.92 -2.54 3.46
N CYS A 23 -15.67 -2.08 3.46
CA CYS A 23 -15.01 -1.56 2.28
C CYS A 23 -13.71 -2.28 1.99
N LEU A 24 -13.34 -2.37 0.73
CA LEU A 24 -12.03 -2.84 0.32
C LEU A 24 -11.06 -1.65 0.24
N ALA A 25 -9.83 -1.84 0.69
CA ALA A 25 -8.74 -0.87 0.62
C ALA A 25 -7.60 -1.39 -0.25
N ASP A 26 -7.08 -0.53 -1.12
CA ASP A 26 -5.84 -0.76 -1.85
C ASP A 26 -4.61 -0.51 -0.95
N THR A 27 -3.43 -0.90 -1.45
CA THR A 27 -2.16 -0.67 -0.74
C THR A 27 -1.87 0.82 -0.54
N GLY A 28 -2.28 1.68 -1.46
CA GLY A 28 -2.03 3.12 -1.42
C GLY A 28 -2.69 3.81 -0.23
N PHE A 29 -3.98 3.56 0.00
CA PHE A 29 -4.73 4.04 1.15
C PHE A 29 -4.13 3.54 2.47
N LEU A 30 -3.84 2.24 2.56
CA LEU A 30 -3.25 1.64 3.76
C LEU A 30 -1.89 2.27 4.10
N TYR A 31 -1.07 2.53 3.08
CA TYR A 31 0.21 3.21 3.26
C TYR A 31 0.03 4.67 3.68
N ALA A 32 -0.92 5.38 3.08
CA ALA A 32 -1.23 6.76 3.43
C ALA A 32 -1.71 6.88 4.88
N LEU A 33 -2.50 5.93 5.39
CA LEU A 33 -2.88 5.88 6.80
C LEU A 33 -1.68 5.64 7.73
N ALA A 34 -0.75 4.80 7.30
CA ALA A 34 0.39 4.38 8.12
C ALA A 34 1.43 5.49 8.33
N TYR A 35 1.61 6.40 7.38
CA TYR A 35 2.77 7.30 7.35
C TYR A 35 2.39 8.77 7.22
N LYS A 36 2.65 9.53 8.28
CA LYS A 36 2.40 11.00 8.37
C LYS A 36 3.13 11.85 7.36
N ASP A 37 4.21 11.33 6.77
CA ASP A 37 4.96 12.01 5.73
C ASP A 37 4.48 11.69 4.32
N ASP A 38 3.39 10.91 4.17
CA ASP A 38 2.70 10.73 2.92
C ASP A 38 1.76 11.91 2.63
N ARG A 39 1.74 12.37 1.38
CA ARG A 39 0.91 13.50 0.94
C ARG A 39 -0.58 13.24 1.08
N LEU A 40 -0.99 11.97 1.08
CA LEU A 40 -2.37 11.54 1.21
C LEU A 40 -2.77 11.27 2.67
N PHE A 41 -1.86 11.47 3.64
CA PHE A 41 -2.10 11.13 5.04
C PHE A 41 -3.36 11.80 5.60
N GLU A 42 -3.51 13.12 5.41
CA GLU A 42 -4.66 13.86 5.97
C GLU A 42 -5.99 13.36 5.41
N ILE A 43 -6.12 13.28 4.07
CA ILE A 43 -7.36 12.81 3.44
C ILE A 43 -7.64 11.33 3.76
N ALA A 44 -6.60 10.50 3.90
CA ALA A 44 -6.78 9.12 4.31
C ALA A 44 -7.32 9.03 5.75
N ASN A 45 -6.81 9.84 6.68
CA ASN A 45 -7.32 9.89 8.05
C ASN A 45 -8.76 10.41 8.10
N ASP A 46 -9.09 11.45 7.34
CA ASP A 46 -10.48 11.95 7.26
C ASP A 46 -11.45 10.86 6.78
N VAL A 47 -11.05 10.07 5.78
CA VAL A 47 -11.83 8.92 5.30
C VAL A 47 -11.93 7.84 6.38
N HIS A 48 -10.83 7.51 7.05
CA HIS A 48 -10.81 6.52 8.12
C HIS A 48 -11.72 6.91 9.30
N ASP A 49 -11.71 8.17 9.71
CA ASP A 49 -12.56 8.69 10.78
C ASP A 49 -14.04 8.52 10.44
N VAL A 50 -14.46 8.84 9.21
CA VAL A 50 -15.83 8.60 8.75
C VAL A 50 -16.20 7.12 8.78
N LEU A 51 -15.29 6.22 8.38
CA LEU A 51 -15.55 4.78 8.41
C LEU A 51 -15.68 4.28 9.86
N VAL A 52 -14.84 4.74 10.77
CA VAL A 52 -14.89 4.39 12.20
C VAL A 52 -16.20 4.89 12.82
N GLU A 53 -16.57 6.15 12.60
CA GLU A 53 -17.81 6.75 13.11
C GLU A 53 -19.05 5.99 12.62
N ARG A 54 -19.03 5.51 11.37
CA ARG A 54 -20.11 4.75 10.74
C ARG A 54 -20.00 3.24 10.99
N GLN A 55 -18.99 2.78 11.73
CA GLN A 55 -18.70 1.37 12.01
C GLN A 55 -18.56 0.51 10.73
N VAL A 56 -17.97 1.08 9.68
CA VAL A 56 -17.70 0.38 8.42
C VAL A 56 -16.33 -0.29 8.49
N PRO A 57 -16.25 -1.63 8.55
CA PRO A 57 -14.97 -2.33 8.62
C PRO A 57 -14.17 -2.21 7.32
N ILE A 58 -12.86 -2.01 7.47
CA ILE A 58 -11.90 -1.97 6.36
C ILE A 58 -11.34 -3.37 6.14
N TYR A 59 -11.41 -3.81 4.89
CA TYR A 59 -10.83 -5.06 4.41
C TYR A 59 -9.70 -4.77 3.42
N ALA A 60 -8.67 -5.60 3.47
CA ALA A 60 -7.59 -5.61 2.49
C ALA A 60 -7.36 -7.05 2.04
N ASN A 61 -6.90 -7.26 0.81
CA ASN A 61 -6.58 -8.61 0.36
C ASN A 61 -5.14 -8.99 0.73
N VAL A 62 -4.80 -10.28 0.64
CA VAL A 62 -3.46 -10.79 0.96
C VAL A 62 -2.35 -10.19 0.07
N ILE A 63 -2.68 -9.77 -1.16
CA ILE A 63 -1.73 -9.10 -2.05
C ILE A 63 -1.45 -7.68 -1.55
N SER A 64 -2.48 -6.90 -1.21
CA SER A 64 -2.32 -5.57 -0.60
C SER A 64 -1.54 -5.65 0.70
N ARG A 65 -1.77 -6.70 1.50
CA ARG A 65 -0.97 -7.00 2.71
C ARG A 65 0.51 -7.17 2.38
N MET A 66 0.83 -8.02 1.41
CA MET A 66 2.21 -8.30 1.00
C MET A 66 2.88 -7.03 0.45
N GLU A 67 2.18 -6.26 -0.38
CA GLU A 67 2.71 -5.00 -0.93
C GLU A 67 2.93 -3.95 0.16
N LEU A 68 2.03 -3.85 1.14
CA LEU A 68 2.20 -2.95 2.28
C LEU A 68 3.44 -3.31 3.09
N ILE A 69 3.65 -4.60 3.40
CA ILE A 69 4.86 -5.07 4.08
C ILE A 69 6.13 -4.72 3.29
N ASP A 70 6.12 -4.88 1.97
CA ASP A 70 7.25 -4.50 1.12
C ASP A 70 7.51 -2.98 1.14
N LEU A 71 6.46 -2.15 1.15
CA LEU A 71 6.59 -0.70 1.26
C LEU A 71 7.20 -0.29 2.61
N ILE A 72 6.71 -0.87 3.71
CA ILE A 72 7.24 -0.66 5.06
C ILE A 72 8.72 -1.07 5.09
N PHE A 73 9.05 -2.27 4.60
CA PHE A 73 10.43 -2.75 4.52
C PHE A 73 11.34 -1.78 3.74
N ARG A 74 10.91 -1.32 2.56
CA ARG A 74 11.69 -0.36 1.76
C ARG A 74 11.81 0.99 2.46
N LYS A 75 10.81 1.43 3.22
CA LYS A 75 10.89 2.63 4.07
C LYS A 75 11.94 2.45 5.17
N GLN A 76 11.95 1.32 5.88
CA GLN A 76 12.94 1.03 6.92
C GLN A 76 14.36 0.95 6.38
N VAL A 77 14.57 0.29 5.24
CA VAL A 77 15.90 0.29 4.58
C VAL A 77 16.32 1.71 4.19
N THR A 78 15.39 2.56 3.75
CA THR A 78 15.67 3.96 3.43
C THR A 78 16.16 4.70 4.67
N ILE A 79 15.45 4.58 5.80
CA ILE A 79 15.83 5.18 7.09
C ILE A 79 17.20 4.67 7.53
N GLY A 80 17.43 3.35 7.49
CA GLY A 80 18.72 2.74 7.82
C GLY A 80 19.88 3.28 6.96
N CYS A 81 19.66 3.47 5.65
CA CYS A 81 20.65 4.07 4.76
C CYS A 81 20.96 5.52 5.13
N VAL A 82 19.96 6.30 5.54
CA VAL A 82 20.14 7.70 5.98
C VAL A 82 20.92 7.73 7.29
N SER A 83 20.57 6.89 8.26
CA SER A 83 21.28 6.77 9.54
C SER A 83 22.73 6.37 9.33
N LEU A 84 22.98 5.34 8.52
CA LEU A 84 24.33 4.89 8.18
C LEU A 84 25.14 5.97 7.45
N PHE A 85 24.51 6.74 6.55
CA PHE A 85 25.17 7.87 5.91
C PHE A 85 25.65 8.90 6.94
N ASN A 86 24.77 9.27 7.88
CA ASN A 86 25.05 10.28 8.90
C ASN A 86 26.16 9.81 9.86
N GLU A 87 26.17 8.53 10.24
CA GLU A 87 27.24 7.92 11.05
C GLU A 87 28.59 7.91 10.29
N ALA A 88 28.57 7.70 8.97
CA ALA A 88 29.77 7.59 8.14
C ALA A 88 30.40 8.95 7.74
N ILE A 89 29.78 10.09 8.06
CA ILE A 89 30.30 11.41 7.74
C ILE A 89 31.70 11.57 8.39
N GLY A 90 32.72 11.78 7.56
CA GLY A 90 34.12 11.95 7.99
C GLY A 90 34.98 10.68 8.01
N HIS A 91 34.39 9.49 7.80
CA HIS A 91 35.08 8.20 8.00
C HIS A 91 35.00 7.23 6.81
N SER A 92 34.30 7.59 5.73
CA SER A 92 34.04 6.66 4.63
C SER A 92 35.29 6.40 3.76
N VAL A 93 35.86 5.20 3.89
CA VAL A 93 36.93 4.68 3.01
C VAL A 93 36.41 4.33 1.61
N HIS A 94 35.11 4.02 1.46
CA HIS A 94 34.53 3.51 0.22
C HIS A 94 33.61 4.53 -0.48
N ALA A 95 34.16 5.30 -1.40
CA ALA A 95 33.44 6.37 -2.13
C ALA A 95 32.15 5.90 -2.84
N LYS A 96 32.09 4.63 -3.26
CA LYS A 96 30.92 4.10 -3.98
C LYS A 96 29.70 3.92 -3.09
N ILE A 97 29.85 3.26 -1.93
CA ILE A 97 28.73 3.06 -1.00
C ILE A 97 28.31 4.41 -0.41
N PHE A 98 29.27 5.26 -0.06
CA PHE A 98 28.99 6.60 0.46
C PHE A 98 28.13 7.44 -0.49
N ARG A 99 28.45 7.41 -1.80
CA ARG A 99 27.65 8.10 -2.81
C ARG A 99 26.23 7.53 -2.96
N ILE A 100 26.06 6.21 -2.82
CA ILE A 100 24.74 5.57 -2.84
C ILE A 100 23.92 6.03 -1.64
N LEU A 101 24.49 5.94 -0.44
CA LEU A 101 23.85 6.37 0.80
C LEU A 101 23.51 7.86 0.78
N LYS A 102 24.45 8.70 0.31
CA LYS A 102 24.22 10.14 0.09
C LYS A 102 23.03 10.38 -0.84
N ASN A 103 22.97 9.68 -1.98
CA ASN A 103 21.89 9.86 -2.93
C ASN A 103 20.52 9.48 -2.33
N ILE A 104 20.47 8.41 -1.55
CA ILE A 104 19.25 8.01 -0.83
C ILE A 104 18.85 9.09 0.17
N ARG A 105 19.79 9.60 0.97
CA ARG A 105 19.56 10.68 1.93
C ARG A 105 19.10 11.97 1.28
N ASP A 106 19.71 12.37 0.17
CA ASP A 106 19.35 13.59 -0.54
C ASP A 106 17.94 13.48 -1.13
N LYS A 107 17.57 12.31 -1.67
CA LYS A 107 16.20 12.03 -2.14
C LYS A 107 15.19 12.03 -1.00
N ASN A 108 15.52 11.40 0.12
CA ASN A 108 14.66 11.40 1.31
C ASN A 108 14.42 12.83 1.82
N THR A 109 15.48 13.63 1.91
CA THR A 109 15.40 15.04 2.32
C THR A 109 14.58 15.86 1.34
N SER A 110 14.72 15.62 0.04
CA SER A 110 13.92 16.30 -1.00
C SER A 110 12.44 15.97 -0.86
N ALA A 111 12.10 14.70 -0.66
CA ALA A 111 10.72 14.25 -0.54
C ALA A 111 10.04 14.79 0.73
N GLN A 112 10.77 14.84 1.85
CA GLN A 112 10.26 15.46 3.09
C GLN A 112 9.90 16.95 2.92
N ARG A 113 10.61 17.69 2.04
CA ARG A 113 10.29 19.10 1.75
C ARG A 113 9.01 19.26 0.94
N THR A 114 8.59 18.22 0.22
CA THR A 114 7.39 18.20 -0.61
C THR A 114 6.28 17.37 0.01
N HIS A 115 6.38 16.99 1.29
CA HIS A 115 5.44 16.10 1.98
C HIS A 115 5.21 14.79 1.23
N GLU A 116 6.28 14.24 0.63
CA GLU A 116 6.25 12.94 -0.01
C GLU A 116 7.04 11.92 0.82
N SER A 117 6.45 10.73 0.99
CA SER A 117 7.13 9.64 1.66
C SER A 117 8.06 8.91 0.67
N TYR A 118 9.35 9.23 0.74
CA TYR A 118 10.36 8.50 -0.03
C TYR A 118 10.63 7.10 0.52
N LYS A 119 10.64 6.14 -0.40
CA LYS A 119 11.03 4.74 -0.20
C LYS A 119 11.88 4.33 -1.39
N ILE A 120 13.01 3.67 -1.14
CA ILE A 120 13.84 3.18 -2.23
C ILE A 120 13.06 2.19 -3.10
N ASP A 121 13.32 2.20 -4.41
CA ASP A 121 12.80 1.19 -5.32
C ASP A 121 13.61 -0.13 -5.21
N GLU A 122 13.07 -1.22 -5.74
CA GLU A 122 13.70 -2.54 -5.74
C GLU A 122 15.10 -2.51 -6.39
N GLY A 123 15.27 -1.73 -7.46
CA GLY A 123 16.55 -1.58 -8.15
C GLY A 123 17.61 -0.92 -7.27
N ARG A 124 17.25 0.10 -6.49
CA ARG A 124 18.12 0.76 -5.51
C ARG A 124 18.41 -0.14 -4.32
N LEU A 125 17.42 -0.86 -3.80
CA LEU A 125 17.61 -1.86 -2.75
C LEU A 125 18.67 -2.89 -3.15
N LYS A 126 18.52 -3.49 -4.34
CA LYS A 126 19.50 -4.44 -4.89
C LYS A 126 20.89 -3.82 -5.04
N LYS A 127 20.97 -2.55 -5.44
CA LYS A 127 22.24 -1.81 -5.53
C LYS A 127 22.87 -1.60 -4.16
N VAL A 128 22.11 -1.19 -3.14
CA VAL A 128 22.64 -1.01 -1.77
C VAL A 128 23.20 -2.32 -1.26
N ARG A 129 22.37 -3.38 -1.24
CA ARG A 129 22.74 -4.73 -0.80
C ARG A 129 24.01 -5.21 -1.49
N LYS A 130 24.03 -5.21 -2.83
CA LYS A 130 25.19 -5.67 -3.61
C LYS A 130 26.47 -4.89 -3.28
N ASN A 131 26.39 -3.58 -3.02
CA ASN A 131 27.59 -2.80 -2.70
C ASN A 131 28.05 -2.99 -1.26
N ILE A 132 27.15 -3.24 -0.30
CA ILE A 132 27.55 -3.62 1.06
C ILE A 132 28.21 -5.00 1.04
N GLU A 133 27.55 -5.99 0.41
CA GLU A 133 28.07 -7.35 0.28
C GLU A 133 29.45 -7.38 -0.41
N ASN A 134 29.64 -6.60 -1.47
CA ASN A 134 30.90 -6.58 -2.21
C ASN A 134 32.05 -5.82 -1.51
N GLN A 135 31.76 -4.95 -0.54
CA GLN A 135 32.79 -4.11 0.10
C GLN A 135 33.12 -4.56 1.52
N TYR A 136 32.13 -5.09 2.24
CA TYR A 136 32.24 -5.45 3.65
C TYR A 136 31.92 -6.94 3.87
N GLY A 137 30.98 -7.48 3.09
CA GLY A 137 30.60 -8.89 3.13
C GLY A 137 29.11 -9.07 3.42
N ILE A 138 28.63 -10.31 3.30
CA ILE A 138 27.22 -10.64 3.57
C ILE A 138 26.85 -10.41 5.05
N ARG A 139 27.80 -10.59 5.97
CA ARG A 139 27.56 -10.40 7.41
C ARG A 139 27.19 -8.95 7.72
N ASP A 140 27.90 -7.96 7.16
CA ASP A 140 27.57 -6.55 7.36
C ASP A 140 26.20 -6.16 6.78
N TRP A 141 25.76 -6.82 5.71
CA TRP A 141 24.39 -6.63 5.22
C TRP A 141 23.35 -7.18 6.21
N LEU A 142 23.61 -8.36 6.78
CA LEU A 142 22.74 -8.95 7.80
C LEU A 142 22.73 -8.11 9.08
N ASP A 143 23.88 -7.60 9.52
CA ASP A 143 24.00 -6.71 10.69
C ASP A 143 23.29 -5.37 10.43
N PHE A 144 23.37 -4.83 9.21
CA PHE A 144 22.58 -3.68 8.80
C PHE A 144 21.08 -3.96 8.90
N CYS A 145 20.63 -5.11 8.40
CA CYS A 145 19.22 -5.51 8.48
C CYS A 145 18.78 -5.69 9.94
N ASP A 146 19.58 -6.32 10.78
CA ASP A 146 19.26 -6.53 12.19
C ASP A 146 19.16 -5.20 12.95
N LYS A 147 20.14 -4.30 12.75
CA LYS A 147 20.21 -2.99 13.40
C LYS A 147 19.07 -2.05 12.97
N TYR A 148 18.74 -2.01 11.69
CA TYR A 148 17.90 -0.94 11.13
C TYR A 148 16.55 -1.40 10.56
N VAL A 149 16.32 -2.71 10.40
CA VAL A 149 15.14 -3.20 9.68
C VAL A 149 14.35 -4.23 10.48
N GLY A 150 14.99 -5.27 11.02
CA GLY A 150 14.31 -6.45 11.56
C GLY A 150 13.30 -6.14 12.67
N SER A 151 13.77 -5.55 13.76
CA SER A 151 12.92 -5.19 14.90
C SER A 151 11.92 -4.07 14.56
N MET A 152 12.34 -3.08 13.76
CA MET A 152 11.48 -1.98 13.34
C MET A 152 10.33 -2.46 12.44
N LEU A 153 10.60 -3.32 11.47
CA LEU A 153 9.59 -3.88 10.56
C LEU A 153 8.52 -4.66 11.32
N SER A 154 8.94 -5.50 12.29
CA SER A 154 8.02 -6.29 13.10
C SER A 154 7.16 -5.41 14.00
N ASN A 155 7.76 -4.40 14.63
CA ASN A 155 7.04 -3.45 15.49
C ASN A 155 6.06 -2.57 14.71
N GLU A 156 6.49 -2.05 13.54
CA GLU A 156 5.62 -1.26 12.67
C GLU A 156 4.46 -2.11 12.14
N TRP A 157 4.72 -3.34 11.70
CA TRP A 157 3.66 -4.24 11.26
C TRP A 157 2.63 -4.51 12.37
N GLN A 158 3.08 -4.86 13.58
CA GLN A 158 2.18 -5.14 14.70
C GLN A 158 1.37 -3.91 15.12
N SER A 159 1.98 -2.73 15.07
CA SER A 159 1.29 -1.47 15.38
C SER A 159 0.22 -1.20 14.33
N LEU A 160 0.55 -1.31 13.04
CA LEU A 160 -0.40 -1.09 11.95
C LEU A 160 -1.55 -2.10 11.96
N GLU A 161 -1.28 -3.38 12.17
CA GLU A 161 -2.31 -4.42 12.23
C GLU A 161 -3.30 -4.17 13.38
N LYS A 162 -2.80 -3.69 14.53
CA LYS A 162 -3.62 -3.37 15.69
C LYS A 162 -4.36 -2.04 15.55
N ASP A 163 -3.67 -0.99 15.10
CA ASP A 163 -4.17 0.39 15.10
C ASP A 163 -5.16 0.63 13.96
N LEU A 164 -4.98 -0.05 12.81
CA LEU A 164 -5.87 0.10 11.65
C LEU A 164 -7.04 -0.89 11.64
N GLY A 165 -7.09 -1.85 12.58
CA GLY A 165 -8.18 -2.83 12.67
C GLY A 165 -8.43 -3.60 11.36
N LEU A 166 -7.37 -3.84 10.57
CA LEU A 166 -7.51 -4.36 9.21
C LEU A 166 -7.96 -5.82 9.19
N ASN A 167 -8.96 -6.09 8.37
CA ASN A 167 -9.44 -7.44 8.11
C ASN A 167 -8.83 -7.95 6.81
N PHE A 168 -7.96 -8.97 6.88
CA PHE A 168 -7.39 -9.55 5.67
C PHE A 168 -8.30 -10.61 5.07
N VAL A 169 -8.70 -10.40 3.81
CA VAL A 169 -9.46 -11.37 3.04
C VAL A 169 -8.49 -12.41 2.47
N GLU A 170 -8.47 -13.58 3.13
CA GLU A 170 -7.75 -14.76 2.68
C GLU A 170 -8.74 -15.71 2.00
N ILE A 171 -8.73 -15.74 0.66
CA ILE A 171 -9.56 -16.67 -0.10
C ILE A 171 -8.66 -17.48 -1.02
N MET A 172 -8.72 -18.79 -0.84
CA MET A 172 -8.11 -19.75 -1.74
C MET A 172 -8.92 -19.82 -3.03
N GLU A 173 -8.24 -20.04 -4.16
CA GLU A 173 -8.89 -20.16 -5.46
C GLU A 173 -10.04 -21.18 -5.42
N GLY A 174 -11.18 -20.78 -6.00
CA GLY A 174 -12.38 -21.62 -6.09
C GLY A 174 -13.18 -21.78 -4.79
N GLN A 175 -12.73 -21.22 -3.67
CA GLN A 175 -13.51 -21.24 -2.43
C GLN A 175 -14.61 -20.16 -2.41
N SER A 176 -15.73 -20.50 -1.78
CA SER A 176 -16.79 -19.57 -1.45
C SER A 176 -16.54 -18.93 -0.08
N SER A 177 -16.91 -17.67 0.05
CA SER A 177 -16.87 -16.90 1.30
C SER A 177 -18.14 -16.07 1.41
N GLU A 178 -18.61 -15.81 2.64
CA GLU A 178 -19.78 -14.96 2.87
C GLU A 178 -19.59 -13.53 2.35
N LEU A 179 -18.34 -13.10 2.21
CA LEU A 179 -17.97 -11.78 1.68
C LEU A 179 -18.07 -11.70 0.14
N PHE A 180 -18.35 -12.80 -0.55
CA PHE A 180 -18.28 -12.91 -2.01
C PHE A 180 -19.59 -13.37 -2.64
N ASN A 181 -19.89 -12.82 -3.83
CA ASN A 181 -21.01 -13.24 -4.66
C ASN A 181 -20.66 -14.47 -5.50
N SER A 182 -19.38 -14.64 -5.84
CA SER A 182 -18.86 -15.77 -6.59
C SER A 182 -17.43 -16.11 -6.16
N PRO A 183 -16.95 -17.35 -6.39
CA PRO A 183 -15.56 -17.70 -6.13
C PRO A 183 -14.57 -16.84 -6.91
N LEU A 184 -13.36 -16.70 -6.37
CA LEU A 184 -12.24 -16.03 -7.03
C LEU A 184 -11.40 -17.03 -7.83
N PHE A 185 -11.05 -16.67 -9.06
CA PHE A 185 -10.19 -17.46 -9.94
C PHE A 185 -9.01 -16.63 -10.47
N TRP A 186 -7.84 -17.25 -10.60
CA TRP A 186 -6.66 -16.58 -11.18
C TRP A 186 -6.90 -16.21 -12.65
N MET A 187 -7.67 -17.02 -13.38
CA MET A 187 -7.96 -16.76 -14.79
C MET A 187 -8.77 -15.46 -14.98
N ASP A 188 -9.70 -15.15 -14.08
CA ASP A 188 -10.45 -13.89 -14.12
C ASP A 188 -9.52 -12.70 -13.95
N MET A 189 -8.56 -12.78 -13.03
CA MET A 189 -7.55 -11.74 -12.84
C MET A 189 -6.63 -11.59 -14.05
N VAL A 190 -6.18 -12.70 -14.66
CA VAL A 190 -5.40 -12.66 -15.91
C VAL A 190 -6.19 -12.02 -17.05
N GLN A 191 -7.49 -12.28 -17.13
CA GLN A 191 -8.37 -11.63 -18.09
C GLN A 191 -8.48 -10.13 -17.83
N VAL A 192 -8.65 -9.70 -16.58
CA VAL A 192 -8.63 -8.28 -16.20
C VAL A 192 -7.31 -7.63 -16.61
N MET A 193 -6.17 -8.25 -16.32
CA MET A 193 -4.85 -7.75 -16.76
C MET A 193 -4.81 -7.55 -18.28
N GLY A 194 -5.20 -8.58 -19.05
CA GLY A 194 -5.16 -8.53 -20.52
C GLY A 194 -6.12 -7.52 -21.13
N GLN A 195 -7.29 -7.31 -20.52
CA GLN A 195 -8.32 -6.41 -21.03
C GLN A 195 -8.11 -4.95 -20.62
N LYS A 196 -7.57 -4.72 -19.41
CA LYS A 196 -7.45 -3.39 -18.81
C LYS A 196 -6.02 -2.85 -18.77
N GLY A 197 -5.02 -3.69 -19.08
CA GLY A 197 -3.60 -3.29 -19.03
C GLY A 197 -3.06 -3.11 -17.62
N LEU A 198 -3.73 -3.68 -16.61
CA LEU A 198 -3.32 -3.57 -15.21
C LEU A 198 -2.19 -4.55 -14.85
N ARG A 199 -1.40 -4.18 -13.84
CA ARG A 199 -0.45 -5.11 -13.22
C ARG A 199 -1.19 -6.13 -12.36
N GLY A 200 -0.54 -7.26 -12.08
CA GLY A 200 -1.14 -8.38 -11.32
C GLY A 200 -1.79 -7.98 -9.99
N PRO A 201 -1.12 -7.20 -9.11
CA PRO A 201 -1.71 -6.75 -7.85
C PRO A 201 -2.99 -5.93 -8.05
N ASP A 202 -2.93 -4.93 -8.91
CA ASP A 202 -4.04 -4.04 -9.28
C ASP A 202 -5.21 -4.82 -9.87
N ALA A 203 -4.93 -5.73 -10.80
CA ALA A 203 -5.94 -6.60 -11.40
C ALA A 203 -6.58 -7.56 -10.38
N MET A 204 -5.83 -8.00 -9.37
CA MET A 204 -6.37 -8.81 -8.28
C MET A 204 -7.30 -7.99 -7.37
N VAL A 205 -6.96 -6.74 -7.06
CA VAL A 205 -7.86 -5.84 -6.33
C VAL A 205 -9.16 -5.62 -7.10
N VAL A 206 -9.06 -5.36 -8.41
CA VAL A 206 -10.24 -5.19 -9.29
C VAL A 206 -11.09 -6.46 -9.34
N ASN A 207 -10.48 -7.62 -9.58
CA ASN A 207 -11.19 -8.91 -9.62
C ASN A 207 -11.87 -9.20 -8.28
N LEU A 208 -11.15 -9.00 -7.17
CA LEU A 208 -11.70 -9.20 -5.84
C LEU A 208 -12.87 -8.26 -5.56
N PHE A 209 -12.72 -6.98 -5.89
CA PHE A 209 -13.79 -6.02 -5.71
C PHE A 209 -15.01 -6.40 -6.55
N ASP A 210 -14.86 -6.73 -7.83
CA ASP A 210 -15.96 -7.13 -8.72
C ASP A 210 -16.75 -8.33 -8.15
N LYS A 211 -16.04 -9.38 -7.72
CA LYS A 211 -16.69 -10.60 -7.19
C LYS A 211 -17.19 -10.47 -5.76
N SER A 212 -16.76 -9.46 -5.02
CA SER A 212 -17.14 -9.27 -3.62
C SER A 212 -18.53 -8.66 -3.44
N LYS A 213 -19.07 -8.81 -2.23
CA LYS A 213 -20.24 -8.06 -1.74
C LYS A 213 -19.88 -6.67 -1.22
N PHE A 214 -18.60 -6.29 -1.21
CA PHE A 214 -18.20 -4.94 -0.82
C PHE A 214 -18.80 -3.94 -1.81
N GLU A 215 -19.49 -2.94 -1.28
CA GLU A 215 -20.11 -1.89 -2.07
C GLU A 215 -19.15 -0.73 -2.31
N PHE A 216 -17.96 -0.77 -1.70
CA PHE A 216 -17.06 0.36 -1.68
C PHE A 216 -15.58 -0.07 -1.71
N LEU A 217 -14.81 0.58 -2.58
CA LEU A 217 -13.36 0.43 -2.70
C LEU A 217 -12.68 1.79 -2.52
N ILE A 218 -11.67 1.86 -1.65
CA ILE A 218 -10.82 3.03 -1.47
C ILE A 218 -9.50 2.79 -2.18
N THR A 219 -9.09 3.74 -3.01
CA THR A 219 -7.84 3.66 -3.76
C THR A 219 -7.17 5.02 -3.93
N SER A 220 -5.84 5.00 -4.06
CA SER A 220 -5.07 6.15 -4.54
C SER A 220 -4.81 6.09 -6.06
N ASP A 221 -5.12 4.95 -6.69
CA ASP A 221 -4.85 4.69 -8.09
C ASP A 221 -6.05 5.07 -8.98
N SER A 222 -5.81 6.01 -9.90
CA SER A 222 -6.80 6.45 -10.89
C SER A 222 -7.16 5.39 -11.92
N ASP A 223 -6.30 4.38 -12.14
CA ASP A 223 -6.51 3.37 -13.18
C ASP A 223 -7.72 2.48 -12.87
N PHE A 224 -8.12 2.39 -11.60
CA PHE A 224 -9.30 1.61 -11.20
C PHE A 224 -10.60 2.21 -11.73
N GLU A 225 -10.68 3.53 -11.93
CA GLU A 225 -11.91 4.16 -12.42
C GLU A 225 -12.32 3.60 -13.79
N GLN A 226 -11.34 3.49 -14.69
CA GLN A 226 -11.54 3.01 -16.06
C GLN A 226 -11.88 1.50 -16.12
N CYS A 227 -11.62 0.77 -15.03
CA CYS A 227 -11.91 -0.66 -14.97
C CYS A 227 -13.41 -0.94 -14.87
N PHE A 228 -14.18 -0.01 -14.30
CA PHE A 228 -15.59 -0.20 -13.95
C PHE A 228 -16.54 0.81 -14.64
N THR A 229 -16.04 1.63 -15.56
CA THR A 229 -16.86 2.43 -16.47
C THR A 229 -17.46 1.53 -17.57
N ASP A 230 -18.46 0.72 -17.22
CA ASP A 230 -19.36 0.12 -18.22
C ASP A 230 -20.64 0.98 -18.31
N PRO A 231 -20.88 1.68 -19.44
CA PRO A 231 -22.07 2.51 -19.63
C PRO A 231 -23.38 1.72 -19.62
N LEU A 232 -23.36 0.38 -19.66
CA LEU A 232 -24.55 -0.47 -19.58
C LEU A 232 -24.88 -0.95 -18.15
N GLN A 233 -24.03 -0.68 -17.16
CA GLN A 233 -24.21 -1.07 -15.75
C GLN A 233 -24.57 0.12 -14.84
N GLU A 234 -25.63 0.85 -15.19
CA GLU A 234 -26.14 1.99 -14.40
C GLU A 234 -26.69 1.60 -13.01
N THR A 235 -26.85 0.32 -12.70
CA THR A 235 -27.49 -0.17 -11.47
C THR A 235 -26.54 -0.69 -10.39
N SER A 236 -25.22 -0.60 -10.59
CA SER A 236 -24.27 -1.08 -9.59
C SER A 236 -24.27 -0.19 -8.34
N ARG A 237 -24.62 -0.77 -7.18
CA ARG A 237 -24.47 -0.15 -5.85
C ARG A 237 -23.01 0.12 -5.48
N LYS A 238 -22.05 -0.36 -6.27
CA LYS A 238 -20.63 -0.17 -5.98
C LYS A 238 -20.18 1.28 -6.21
N ALA A 239 -19.25 1.72 -5.38
CA ALA A 239 -18.55 2.98 -5.50
C ALA A 239 -17.03 2.82 -5.31
N ILE A 240 -16.26 3.73 -5.92
CA ILE A 240 -14.83 3.93 -5.64
C ILE A 240 -14.65 5.29 -5.00
N PHE A 241 -13.89 5.36 -3.92
CA PHE A 241 -13.32 6.62 -3.43
C PHE A 241 -11.89 6.72 -3.88
N GLN A 242 -11.62 7.79 -4.61
CA GLN A 242 -10.28 8.11 -5.04
C GLN A 242 -9.70 9.22 -4.16
N LEU A 243 -8.58 8.92 -3.51
CA LEU A 243 -7.78 9.85 -2.70
C LEU A 243 -7.08 10.92 -3.56
#